data_AF-A0A4Y7PLT2-F1
#
_entry.id   AF-A0A4Y7PLT2-F1
#
_cell.length_a   1.000
_cell.length_b   1.000
_cell.length_c   1.000
_cell.angle_alpha   90.00
_cell.angle_beta   90.00
_cell.angle_gamma   90.00
#
_symmetry.space_group_name_H-M   'P 1'
#
loop_
_entity.id
_entity.type
_entity.pdbx_description
1 polymer ?
#
loop_
_entity_poly.entity_id
_entity_poly.type
_entity_poly.pdbx_seq_one_letter_code
_entity_poly.pdbx_strand_id
1 'polypeptide(L)'
;MTFIYDGSRPTPAHFFVKDKDGILVDAHSWYDFSLKGVDSLGDWHRTKDFILKGDSSLIDTNTTFRLRGRVHAVFQNGLYLRFMNKPGWKNDPRPQYLVIADDSDPQHMAAPAPHPLPIGIV
;
A
#
# COMPACT_ATOMS: atom_id res chain seq x y z
N MET A 1 7.16 17.24 -34.67
CA MET A 1 8.16 16.32 -34.10
C MET A 1 7.72 14.92 -34.48
N THR A 2 8.29 14.36 -35.56
CA THR A 2 7.89 13.05 -36.10
C THR A 2 8.74 11.98 -35.44
N PHE A 3 8.12 11.04 -34.74
CA PHE A 3 8.84 9.91 -34.13
C PHE A 3 9.13 8.86 -35.21
N ILE A 4 10.41 8.58 -35.45
CA ILE A 4 10.87 7.46 -36.28
C ILE A 4 10.83 6.20 -35.41
N TYR A 5 10.12 5.16 -35.88
CA TYR A 5 10.08 3.83 -35.26
C TYR A 5 11.33 3.05 -35.73
N ASP A 6 12.26 2.70 -34.83
CA ASP A 6 13.50 1.99 -35.19
C ASP A 6 13.40 0.45 -35.23
N GLY A 7 12.23 -0.11 -34.93
CA GLY A 7 12.00 -1.56 -35.02
C GLY A 7 12.61 -2.38 -33.88
N SER A 8 13.25 -1.77 -32.88
CA SER A 8 13.52 -2.44 -31.60
C SER A 8 12.21 -2.63 -30.83
N ARG A 9 11.84 -3.89 -30.54
CA ARG A 9 10.73 -4.18 -29.61
C ARG A 9 11.14 -3.66 -28.23
N PRO A 10 10.33 -2.82 -27.56
CA PRO A 10 10.59 -2.50 -26.16
C PRO A 10 10.64 -3.81 -25.38
N THR A 11 11.72 -4.05 -24.64
CA THR A 11 11.81 -5.18 -23.73
C THR A 11 10.64 -5.10 -22.75
N PRO A 12 9.83 -6.17 -22.56
CA PRO A 12 8.70 -6.12 -21.66
C PRO A 12 9.22 -6.24 -20.22
N ALA A 13 9.74 -5.15 -19.68
CA ALA A 13 10.25 -5.11 -18.32
C ALA A 13 9.31 -4.22 -17.49
N HIS A 14 8.76 -4.80 -16.41
CA HIS A 14 8.15 -4.15 -15.23
C HIS A 14 6.62 -3.98 -15.11
N PHE A 15 5.78 -4.50 -16.00
CA PHE A 15 4.33 -4.19 -15.94
C PHE A 15 3.39 -5.36 -15.58
N PHE A 16 3.90 -6.57 -15.40
CA PHE A 16 3.05 -7.73 -15.05
C PHE A 16 3.23 -8.10 -13.58
N VAL A 17 2.20 -7.83 -12.77
CA VAL A 17 2.07 -8.31 -11.39
C VAL A 17 1.07 -9.47 -11.43
N LYS A 18 1.40 -10.62 -10.84
CA LYS A 18 0.44 -11.73 -10.72
C LYS A 18 -0.58 -11.38 -9.66
N ASP A 19 -1.80 -11.90 -9.77
CA ASP A 19 -2.86 -11.66 -8.77
C ASP A 19 -2.40 -12.00 -7.34
N LYS A 20 -1.61 -13.07 -7.18
CA LYS A 20 -1.04 -13.50 -5.90
C LYS A 20 0.02 -12.55 -5.32
N ASP A 21 0.62 -11.73 -6.16
CA ASP A 21 1.62 -10.73 -5.76
C ASP A 21 0.95 -9.38 -5.42
N GLY A 22 -0.36 -9.24 -5.68
CA GLY A 22 -1.16 -8.07 -5.34
C GLY A 22 -1.40 -7.96 -3.83
N ILE A 23 -1.22 -6.75 -3.28
CA ILE A 23 -1.44 -6.48 -1.84
C ILE A 23 -2.91 -6.14 -1.56
N LEU A 24 -3.59 -5.49 -2.49
CA LEU A 24 -5.02 -5.14 -2.38
C LEU A 24 -5.86 -6.24 -3.02
N VAL A 25 -6.04 -7.34 -2.29
CA VAL A 25 -6.71 -8.56 -2.79
C VAL A 25 -8.20 -8.31 -3.09
N ASP A 26 -8.87 -7.47 -2.30
CA ASP A 26 -10.28 -7.11 -2.49
C ASP A 26 -10.47 -5.68 -3.02
N ALA A 27 -9.66 -5.25 -3.99
CA ALA A 27 -9.78 -3.92 -4.58
C ALA A 27 -11.13 -3.66 -5.26
N HIS A 28 -11.88 -4.71 -5.62
CA HIS A 28 -13.18 -4.63 -6.29
C HIS A 28 -14.37 -4.95 -5.38
N SER A 29 -14.16 -5.11 -4.07
CA SER A 29 -15.25 -5.31 -3.10
C SER A 29 -16.10 -6.55 -3.40
N TRP A 30 -15.46 -7.64 -3.82
CA TRP A 30 -16.11 -8.93 -4.11
C TRP A 30 -16.22 -9.83 -2.88
N TYR A 31 -15.42 -9.57 -1.84
CA TYR A 31 -15.40 -10.38 -0.63
C TYR A 31 -16.17 -9.70 0.52
N ASP A 32 -16.35 -10.44 1.62
CA ASP A 32 -17.01 -9.94 2.82
C ASP A 32 -16.08 -8.99 3.60
N PHE A 33 -16.58 -7.80 3.95
CA PHE A 33 -15.86 -6.80 4.76
C PHE A 33 -15.92 -7.07 6.27
N SER A 34 -16.67 -8.08 6.71
CA SER A 34 -16.70 -8.46 8.12
C SER A 34 -15.32 -8.91 8.60
N LEU A 35 -15.12 -8.92 9.92
CA LEU A 35 -13.88 -9.40 10.53
C LEU A 35 -13.51 -10.82 10.06
N LYS A 36 -14.50 -11.67 9.81
CA LYS A 36 -14.28 -13.03 9.32
C LYS A 36 -13.81 -13.05 7.86
N GLY A 37 -14.36 -12.15 7.04
CA GLY A 37 -13.95 -12.01 5.65
C GLY A 37 -12.52 -11.52 5.52
N VAL A 38 -12.15 -10.43 6.21
CA VAL A 38 -10.76 -9.92 6.19
C VAL A 38 -9.74 -10.88 6.80
N ASP A 39 -10.12 -11.67 7.82
CA ASP A 39 -9.26 -12.71 8.38
C ASP A 39 -8.98 -13.82 7.36
N SER A 40 -9.97 -14.17 6.52
CA SER A 40 -9.80 -15.14 5.43
C SER A 40 -8.86 -14.67 4.31
N LEU A 41 -8.72 -13.34 4.14
CA LEU A 41 -7.79 -12.71 3.20
C LEU A 41 -6.38 -12.53 3.78
N GLY A 42 -6.23 -12.63 5.10
CA GLY A 42 -4.94 -12.58 5.80
C GLY A 42 -4.57 -11.22 6.40
N ASP A 43 -5.47 -10.24 6.45
CA ASP A 43 -5.17 -8.85 6.87
C ASP A 43 -4.63 -8.75 8.31
N TRP A 44 -5.15 -9.60 9.23
CA TRP A 44 -4.75 -9.62 10.64
C TRP A 44 -3.76 -10.74 10.99
N HIS A 45 -3.22 -11.42 9.97
CA HIS A 45 -2.36 -12.58 10.18
C HIS A 45 -1.03 -12.18 10.86
N ARG A 46 -0.79 -12.75 12.05
CA ARG A 46 0.44 -12.58 12.85
C ARG A 46 0.76 -11.13 13.24
N THR A 47 -0.24 -10.24 13.29
CA THR A 47 -0.04 -8.84 13.70
C THR A 47 0.60 -8.72 15.08
N LYS A 48 0.27 -9.62 16.01
CA LYS A 48 0.92 -9.69 17.34
C LYS A 48 2.44 -9.87 17.25
N ASP A 49 2.91 -10.79 16.41
CA ASP A 49 4.34 -11.06 16.25
C ASP A 49 5.06 -9.83 15.68
N PHE A 50 4.41 -9.09 14.77
CA PHE A 50 4.97 -7.85 14.22
C PHE A 50 5.10 -6.75 15.28
N ILE A 51 4.09 -6.57 16.12
CA ILE A 51 4.13 -5.58 17.21
C ILE A 51 5.25 -5.91 18.20
N LEU A 52 5.41 -7.19 18.55
CA LEU A 52 6.41 -7.64 19.52
C LEU A 52 7.86 -7.50 19.02
N LYS A 53 8.10 -7.39 17.71
CA LYS A 53 9.45 -7.09 17.16
C LYS A 53 9.98 -5.72 17.55
N GLY A 54 9.09 -4.80 17.92
CA GLY A 54 9.45 -3.44 18.31
C GLY A 54 9.61 -2.48 17.12
N ASP A 55 9.66 -1.20 17.46
CA ASP A 55 9.70 -0.06 16.55
C ASP A 55 10.93 -0.05 15.63
N SER A 56 12.11 -0.34 16.17
CA SER A 56 13.37 -0.36 15.40
C SER A 56 13.32 -1.37 14.24
N SER A 57 12.87 -2.60 14.51
CA SER A 57 12.76 -3.65 13.50
C SER A 57 11.78 -3.29 12.39
N LEU A 58 10.65 -2.67 12.73
CA LEU A 58 9.64 -2.24 11.76
C LEU A 58 10.15 -1.11 10.86
N ILE A 59 10.83 -0.12 11.45
CA ILE A 59 11.43 1.00 10.73
C ILE A 59 12.54 0.53 9.77
N ASP A 60 13.39 -0.39 10.22
CA ASP A 60 14.47 -0.94 9.41
C ASP A 60 13.95 -1.80 8.26
N THR A 61 12.90 -2.59 8.52
CA THR A 61 12.18 -3.36 7.51
C THR A 61 11.60 -2.44 6.42
N ASN A 62 10.91 -1.35 6.82
CA ASN A 62 10.36 -0.37 5.89
C ASN A 62 11.46 0.33 5.06
N THR A 63 12.56 0.68 5.71
CA THR A 63 13.73 1.27 5.06
C THR A 63 14.33 0.32 4.02
N THR A 64 14.40 -0.98 4.34
CA THR A 64 14.91 -2.05 3.47
C THR A 64 14.01 -2.27 2.26
N PHE A 65 12.68 -2.27 2.44
CA PHE A 65 11.73 -2.37 1.34
C PHE A 65 11.68 -1.14 0.44
N ARG A 66 12.34 -0.04 0.84
CA ARG A 66 12.43 1.20 0.06
C ARG A 66 11.05 1.73 -0.38
N LEU A 67 10.03 1.52 0.47
CA LEU A 67 8.69 2.04 0.22
C LEU A 67 8.75 3.56 0.17
N ARG A 68 8.03 4.13 -0.79
CA ARG A 68 7.89 5.58 -0.98
C ARG A 68 6.46 6.01 -0.76
N GLY A 69 6.27 7.28 -0.44
CA GLY A 69 4.96 7.90 -0.33
C GLY A 69 4.14 7.64 -1.60
N ARG A 70 2.87 7.27 -1.40
CA ARG A 70 1.94 6.89 -2.48
C ARG A 70 1.07 8.05 -2.97
N VAL A 71 1.23 9.23 -2.38
CA VAL A 71 0.56 10.49 -2.74
C VAL A 71 1.63 11.46 -3.29
N HIS A 72 1.29 12.73 -3.51
CA HIS A 72 2.15 13.79 -4.09
C HIS A 72 3.59 13.87 -3.55
N ALA A 73 3.83 13.48 -2.30
CA ALA A 73 5.15 13.48 -1.67
C ALA A 73 5.78 12.07 -1.68
N VAL A 74 6.61 11.79 -2.70
CA VAL A 74 7.23 10.47 -2.95
C VAL A 74 8.45 10.14 -2.08
N PHE A 75 8.50 10.66 -0.86
CA PHE A 75 9.61 10.43 0.05
C PHE A 75 9.72 8.98 0.53
N GLN A 76 10.90 8.54 0.97
CA GLN A 76 11.09 7.20 1.51
C GLN A 76 10.43 7.06 2.89
N ASN A 77 9.43 6.18 3.01
CA ASN A 77 8.60 6.05 4.20
C ASN A 77 9.42 5.68 5.45
N GLY A 78 10.35 4.73 5.33
CA GLY A 78 11.23 4.32 6.43
C GLY A 78 12.07 5.46 7.00
N LEU A 79 12.48 6.43 6.16
CA LEU A 79 13.23 7.61 6.62
C LEU A 79 12.35 8.54 7.47
N TYR A 80 11.08 8.74 7.08
CA TYR A 80 10.16 9.59 7.83
C TYR A 80 9.84 9.02 9.21
N LEU A 81 9.64 7.70 9.30
CA LEU A 81 9.38 7.04 10.58
C LEU A 81 10.55 7.18 11.56
N ARG A 82 11.80 7.24 11.05
CA ARG A 82 12.99 7.46 11.90
C ARG A 82 12.98 8.81 12.62
N PHE A 83 12.36 9.84 12.04
CA PHE A 83 12.31 11.17 12.68
C PHE A 83 11.47 11.19 13.96
N MET A 84 10.50 10.27 14.10
CA MET A 84 9.72 10.13 15.33
C MET A 84 10.58 9.61 16.49
N ASN A 85 11.59 8.80 16.19
CA ASN A 85 12.48 8.18 17.17
C ASN A 85 13.77 8.98 17.39
N LYS A 86 13.66 10.31 17.54
CA LYS A 86 14.81 11.17 17.86
C LYS A 86 15.53 10.73 19.15
N PRO A 87 16.84 11.01 19.32
CA PRO A 87 17.53 10.70 20.58
C PRO A 87 16.75 11.20 21.80
N GLY A 88 16.54 10.32 22.78
CA GLY A 88 15.77 10.61 24.00
C GLY A 88 14.25 10.64 23.83
N TRP A 89 13.68 10.24 22.69
CA TRP A 89 12.22 10.25 22.46
C TRP A 89 11.43 9.47 23.51
N LYS A 90 11.97 8.38 24.06
CA LYS A 90 11.32 7.57 25.11
C LYS A 90 11.08 8.33 26.41
N ASN A 91 11.86 9.38 26.66
CA ASN A 91 11.76 10.21 27.86
C ASN A 91 10.97 11.51 27.60
N ASP A 92 10.53 11.73 26.36
CA ASP A 92 9.72 12.90 26.00
C ASP A 92 8.29 12.66 26.53
N PRO A 93 7.75 13.54 27.41
CA PRO A 93 6.42 13.33 27.99
C PRO A 93 5.28 13.61 26.99
N ARG A 94 5.59 14.14 25.80
CA ARG A 94 4.59 14.48 24.80
C ARG A 94 4.10 13.22 24.07
N PRO A 95 2.78 13.05 23.89
CA PRO A 95 2.27 11.95 23.08
C PRO A 95 2.68 12.11 21.61
N GLN A 96 2.95 10.99 20.96
CA GLN A 96 3.20 10.92 19.53
C GLN A 96 1.95 10.40 18.82
N TYR A 97 1.62 10.99 17.67
CA TYR A 97 0.42 10.65 16.92
C TYR A 97 0.78 10.22 15.51
N LEU A 98 0.04 9.23 15.00
CA LEU A 98 0.00 8.87 13.59
C LEU A 98 -1.29 9.47 13.02
N VAL A 99 -1.16 10.35 12.03
CA VAL A 99 -2.31 10.93 11.32
C VAL A 99 -2.38 10.31 9.93
N ILE A 100 -3.49 9.64 9.64
CA ILE A 100 -3.81 9.08 8.33
C ILE A 100 -5.04 9.84 7.84
N ALA A 101 -4.95 10.46 6.67
CA ALA A 101 -6.02 11.25 6.08
C ALA A 101 -6.47 10.65 4.76
N ASP A 102 -7.74 10.90 4.41
CA ASP A 102 -8.31 10.58 3.11
C ASP A 102 -7.89 11.62 2.07
N ASP A 103 -7.86 11.22 0.81
CA ASP A 103 -7.59 12.12 -0.30
C ASP A 103 -8.90 12.68 -0.85
N SER A 104 -9.02 14.00 -0.90
CA SER A 104 -10.19 14.68 -1.48
C SER A 104 -10.07 14.93 -2.98
N ASP A 105 -8.93 14.62 -3.59
CA ASP A 105 -8.73 14.82 -5.04
C ASP A 105 -9.51 13.76 -5.83
N PRO A 106 -10.52 14.17 -6.64
CA PRO A 106 -11.32 13.24 -7.42
C PRO A 106 -10.52 12.48 -8.48
N GLN A 107 -9.31 12.93 -8.85
CA GLN A 107 -8.42 12.21 -9.78
C GLN A 107 -7.73 11.00 -9.12
N HIS A 108 -7.67 10.94 -7.79
CA HIS A 108 -7.04 9.85 -7.06
C HIS A 108 -8.02 8.78 -6.59
N MET A 109 -9.31 8.94 -6.91
CA MET A 109 -10.34 7.95 -6.66
C MET A 109 -10.17 6.76 -7.60
N ALA A 110 -10.12 5.54 -7.06
CA ALA A 110 -10.24 4.34 -7.87
C ALA A 110 -11.58 4.38 -8.62
N ALA A 111 -11.57 4.10 -9.93
CA ALA A 111 -12.80 4.08 -10.73
C ALA A 111 -13.83 3.14 -10.06
N PRO A 112 -15.10 3.56 -9.92
CA PRO A 112 -16.12 2.70 -9.34
C PRO A 112 -16.19 1.41 -10.16
N ALA A 113 -16.19 0.27 -9.47
CA ALA A 113 -16.30 -1.03 -10.12
C ALA A 113 -17.54 -1.03 -11.04
N PRO A 114 -17.44 -1.49 -12.30
CA PRO A 114 -18.63 -1.78 -13.05
C PRO A 114 -19.38 -2.86 -12.29
N HIS A 115 -20.57 -2.56 -11.79
CA HIS A 115 -21.47 -3.58 -11.27
C HIS A 115 -21.57 -4.68 -12.35
N PRO A 116 -21.30 -5.95 -12.04
CA PRO A 116 -21.59 -7.01 -12.98
C PRO A 116 -23.12 -7.05 -13.13
N LEU A 117 -23.62 -6.49 -14.23
CA LEU A 117 -24.98 -6.78 -14.66
C LEU A 117 -25.02 -8.30 -14.89
N PRO A 118 -26.01 -9.01 -14.33
CA PRO A 118 -26.22 -10.40 -14.72
C PRO A 118 -26.56 -10.40 -16.21
N ILE A 119 -25.62 -10.83 -17.04
CA ILE A 119 -25.88 -11.24 -18.42
C ILE A 119 -26.70 -12.52 -18.31
N GLY A 120 -28.01 -12.37 -18.13
CA GLY A 120 -28.98 -13.39 -18.44
C GLY A 120 -29.06 -13.49 -19.96
N ILE A 121 -28.33 -14.44 -20.54
CA ILE A 121 -28.69 -14.98 -21.85
C ILE A 121 -29.79 -15.99 -21.57
N VAL A 122 -31.02 -15.64 -21.99
CA VAL A 122 -32.06 -16.60 -22.36
C VAL A 122 -31.71 -17.14 -23.75
#